data_AF-A0A258G4A2-F1
#
_entry.id   AF-A0A258G4A2-F1
#
_cell.length_a   1.000
_cell.length_b   1.000
_cell.length_c   1.000
_cell.angle_alpha   90.00
_cell.angle_beta   90.00
_cell.angle_gamma   90.00
#
_symmetry.space_group_name_H-M   'P 1'
#
loop_
_entity.id
_entity.type
_entity.pdbx_description
1 polymer ?
#
loop_
_entity_poly.entity_id
_entity_poly.type
_entity_poly.pdbx_seq_one_letter_code
_entity_poly.pdbx_strand_id
1 'polypeptide(L)'
;MNAPDAPSAPSPRRSFSRRLLTVFGISAPIGGVVGYFVGRALKQSGATLPDLSVADVASVIIGIVLLFSAAYAYVATTSPARWNRMVEKQPDDESVDPDALRSGRWQALVAALAGIMIMTPPLAMLNGFGTQTLGAIAVGLFVLLAVQSWINWKLWREGDELTRAVIAQTGAVCFWVLQLGLFAWATITKLKFASDTDSWSLMTVLMGAYLIVSVVISTRRGLVNV
;
A
#
# COMPACT_ATOMS: atom_id res chain seq x y z
N MET A 1 45.22 -10.70 38.86
CA MET A 1 44.57 -9.47 38.36
C MET A 1 44.36 -9.65 36.87
N ASN A 2 43.15 -10.00 36.45
CA ASN A 2 42.80 -10.13 35.03
C ASN A 2 41.95 -8.91 34.66
N ALA A 3 42.32 -8.23 33.57
CA ALA A 3 41.62 -7.06 33.06
C ALA A 3 40.22 -7.45 32.54
N PRO A 4 39.22 -6.55 32.61
CA PRO A 4 37.91 -6.82 32.03
C PRO A 4 37.93 -6.69 30.50
N ASP A 5 37.38 -7.70 29.82
CA ASP A 5 37.19 -7.72 28.38
C ASP A 5 36.27 -6.58 27.91
N ALA A 6 36.71 -5.85 26.88
CA ALA A 6 35.91 -4.83 26.24
C ALA A 6 34.75 -5.46 25.45
N PRO A 7 33.52 -4.90 25.50
CA PRO A 7 32.39 -5.43 24.74
C PRO A 7 32.60 -5.23 23.24
N SER A 8 32.60 -6.34 22.48
CA SER A 8 32.63 -6.35 21.03
C SER A 8 31.38 -5.66 20.45
N ALA A 9 31.57 -4.62 19.65
CA ALA A 9 30.48 -3.91 18.98
C ALA A 9 29.77 -4.82 17.96
N PRO A 10 28.42 -4.89 17.95
CA PRO A 10 27.70 -5.65 16.94
C PRO A 10 27.69 -4.88 15.61
N SER A 11 28.18 -5.50 14.54
CA SER A 11 28.12 -4.95 13.18
C SER A 11 26.76 -5.22 12.51
N PRO A 12 25.90 -4.22 12.22
CA PRO A 12 24.53 -4.50 11.74
C PRO A 12 24.26 -4.09 10.28
N ARG A 13 25.26 -3.95 9.40
CA ARG A 13 25.05 -3.32 8.07
C ARG A 13 24.91 -4.26 6.86
N ARG A 14 25.24 -5.55 6.94
CA ARG A 14 25.26 -6.44 5.75
C ARG A 14 23.95 -7.18 5.44
N SER A 15 22.98 -7.28 6.35
CA SER A 15 21.73 -8.05 6.12
C SER A 15 20.61 -7.25 5.44
N PHE A 16 20.64 -5.92 5.55
CA PHE A 16 19.58 -5.03 5.09
C PHE A 16 19.54 -4.92 3.56
N SER A 17 20.68 -4.66 2.93
CA SER A 17 20.78 -4.52 1.47
C SER A 17 20.47 -5.81 0.74
N ARG A 18 20.87 -6.96 1.31
CA ARG A 18 20.49 -8.29 0.78
C ARG A 18 19.00 -8.51 0.88
N ARG A 19 18.35 -8.28 2.04
CA ARG A 19 16.89 -8.45 2.17
C ARG A 19 16.09 -7.50 1.28
N LEU A 20 16.52 -6.24 1.11
CA LEU A 20 15.83 -5.30 0.23
C LEU A 20 15.96 -5.71 -1.24
N LEU A 21 17.16 -6.12 -1.67
CA LEU A 21 17.39 -6.67 -3.01
C LEU A 21 16.64 -7.99 -3.23
N THR A 22 16.48 -8.82 -2.19
CA THR A 22 15.68 -10.04 -2.26
C THR A 22 14.20 -9.71 -2.36
N VAL A 23 13.67 -8.75 -1.60
CA VAL A 23 12.24 -8.36 -1.69
C VAL A 23 11.93 -7.71 -3.03
N PHE A 24 12.74 -6.76 -3.52
CA PHE A 24 12.57 -6.14 -4.84
C PHE A 24 12.84 -7.11 -5.98
N GLY A 25 13.87 -7.94 -5.84
CA GLY A 25 14.22 -8.97 -6.82
C GLY A 25 13.22 -10.12 -6.88
N ILE A 26 12.37 -10.31 -5.86
CA ILE A 26 11.30 -11.32 -5.86
C ILE A 26 9.95 -10.69 -6.27
N SER A 27 9.62 -9.48 -5.77
CA SER A 27 8.33 -8.86 -6.05
C SER A 27 8.16 -8.40 -7.50
N ALA A 28 9.23 -7.89 -8.12
CA ALA A 28 9.23 -7.48 -9.52
C ALA A 28 8.95 -8.64 -10.50
N PRO A 29 9.64 -9.79 -10.42
CA PRO A 29 9.31 -10.92 -11.29
C PRO A 29 7.99 -11.58 -10.93
N ILE A 30 7.56 -11.64 -9.66
CA ILE A 30 6.23 -12.19 -9.32
C ILE A 30 5.13 -11.32 -9.92
N GLY A 31 5.21 -9.99 -9.79
CA GLY A 31 4.25 -9.07 -10.40
C GLY A 31 4.22 -9.18 -11.93
N GLY A 32 5.40 -9.26 -12.56
CA GLY A 32 5.52 -9.45 -14.02
C GLY A 32 4.99 -10.80 -14.50
N VAL A 33 5.23 -11.88 -13.76
CA VAL A 33 4.76 -13.24 -14.06
C VAL A 33 3.25 -13.34 -13.90
N VAL A 34 2.70 -12.86 -12.78
CA VAL A 34 1.25 -12.82 -12.55
C VAL A 34 0.56 -11.96 -13.62
N GLY A 35 1.10 -10.78 -13.92
CA GLY A 35 0.59 -9.91 -14.99
C GLY A 35 0.61 -10.59 -16.37
N TYR A 36 1.70 -11.30 -16.71
CA TYR A 36 1.82 -12.03 -17.96
C TYR A 36 0.82 -13.19 -18.08
N PHE A 37 0.65 -14.00 -17.02
CA PHE A 37 -0.28 -15.14 -17.04
C PHE A 37 -1.75 -14.69 -17.04
N VAL A 38 -2.08 -13.65 -16.30
CA VAL A 38 -3.42 -13.03 -16.33
C VAL A 38 -3.69 -12.48 -17.73
N GLY A 39 -2.77 -11.69 -18.31
CA GLY A 39 -2.91 -11.17 -19.68
C GLY A 39 -3.04 -12.28 -20.74
N ARG A 40 -2.31 -13.39 -20.58
CA ARG A 40 -2.37 -14.54 -21.49
C ARG A 40 -3.67 -15.33 -21.35
N ALA A 41 -4.16 -15.57 -20.14
CA ALA A 41 -5.41 -16.29 -19.89
C ALA A 41 -6.63 -15.51 -20.42
N LEU A 42 -6.63 -14.19 -20.25
CA LEU A 42 -7.68 -13.31 -20.78
C LEU A 42 -7.66 -13.26 -22.32
N LYS A 43 -6.47 -13.29 -22.94
CA LYS A 43 -6.35 -13.41 -24.40
C LYS A 43 -6.86 -14.76 -24.94
N GLN A 44 -6.75 -15.83 -24.15
CA GLN A 44 -7.18 -17.18 -24.54
C GLN A 44 -8.68 -17.43 -24.35
N SER A 45 -9.37 -16.69 -23.49
CA SER A 45 -10.81 -16.89 -23.23
C SER A 45 -11.74 -16.32 -24.31
N GLY A 46 -11.20 -15.56 -25.28
CA GLY A 46 -12.01 -14.93 -26.34
C GLY A 46 -13.01 -13.89 -25.83
N ALA A 47 -12.96 -13.54 -24.55
CA ALA A 47 -13.78 -12.48 -23.98
C ALA A 47 -13.31 -11.14 -24.55
N THR A 48 -14.19 -10.47 -25.30
CA THR A 48 -14.05 -9.03 -25.57
C THR A 48 -14.25 -8.30 -24.25
N LEU A 49 -13.18 -8.24 -23.46
CA LEU A 49 -13.14 -7.33 -22.34
C LEU A 49 -13.24 -5.91 -22.91
N PRO A 50 -13.99 -5.00 -22.27
CA PRO A 50 -13.78 -3.57 -22.50
C PRO A 50 -12.28 -3.26 -22.43
N ASP A 51 -11.79 -2.26 -23.21
CA ASP A 51 -10.38 -1.83 -23.31
C ASP A 51 -9.86 -1.33 -21.93
N LEU A 52 -9.69 -2.26 -21.00
CA LEU A 52 -9.13 -2.05 -19.69
C LEU A 52 -7.63 -2.21 -19.80
N SER A 53 -6.92 -1.14 -19.43
CA SER A 53 -5.49 -1.23 -19.27
C SER A 53 -5.16 -2.19 -18.10
N VAL A 54 -3.93 -2.72 -18.10
CA VAL A 54 -3.44 -3.51 -16.97
C VAL A 54 -3.49 -2.70 -15.66
N ALA A 55 -3.29 -1.38 -15.74
CA ALA A 55 -3.40 -0.48 -14.61
C ALA A 55 -4.83 -0.39 -14.07
N ASP A 56 -5.85 -0.42 -14.93
CA ASP A 56 -7.25 -0.43 -14.51
C ASP A 56 -7.59 -1.70 -13.73
N VAL A 57 -7.15 -2.85 -14.22
CA VAL A 57 -7.34 -4.13 -13.52
C VAL A 57 -6.59 -4.14 -12.19
N ALA A 58 -5.34 -3.69 -12.18
CA ALA A 58 -4.52 -3.65 -10.97
C ALA A 58 -5.08 -2.67 -9.91
N SER A 59 -5.55 -1.49 -10.32
CA SER A 59 -6.17 -0.50 -9.42
C SER A 59 -7.47 -1.01 -8.81
N VAL A 60 -8.30 -1.72 -9.57
CA VAL A 60 -9.49 -2.40 -9.04
C VAL A 60 -9.11 -3.48 -8.04
N ILE A 61 -8.11 -4.32 -8.33
CA ILE A 61 -7.63 -5.35 -7.40
C ILE A 61 -7.10 -4.72 -6.11
N ILE A 62 -6.25 -3.68 -6.21
CA ILE A 62 -5.75 -2.93 -5.06
C ILE A 62 -6.92 -2.38 -4.24
N GLY A 63 -7.91 -1.80 -4.92
CA GLY A 63 -9.09 -1.25 -4.29
C GLY A 63 -9.88 -2.30 -3.50
N ILE A 64 -10.08 -3.48 -4.07
CA ILE A 64 -10.74 -4.62 -3.41
C ILE A 64 -9.95 -5.07 -2.18
N VAL A 65 -8.62 -5.23 -2.31
CA VAL A 65 -7.75 -5.61 -1.18
C VAL A 65 -7.84 -4.59 -0.04
N LEU A 66 -7.86 -3.30 -0.37
CA LEU A 66 -8.03 -2.22 0.61
C LEU A 66 -9.39 -2.25 1.29
N LEU A 67 -10.47 -2.54 0.55
CA LEU A 67 -11.81 -2.70 1.15
C LEU A 67 -11.89 -3.91 2.07
N PHE A 68 -11.31 -5.05 1.68
CA PHE A 68 -11.24 -6.21 2.57
C PHE A 68 -10.42 -5.92 3.81
N SER A 69 -9.29 -5.22 3.67
CA SER A 69 -8.45 -4.80 4.80
C SER A 69 -9.20 -3.84 5.73
N ALA A 70 -9.96 -2.90 5.16
CA ALA A 70 -10.82 -1.98 5.90
C ALA A 70 -11.91 -2.72 6.67
N ALA A 71 -12.61 -3.65 6.02
CA ALA A 71 -13.65 -4.47 6.65
C ALA A 71 -13.06 -5.31 7.80
N TYR A 72 -11.90 -5.95 7.56
CA TYR A 72 -11.18 -6.70 8.58
C TYR A 72 -10.82 -5.83 9.79
N ALA A 73 -10.19 -4.67 9.56
CA ALA A 73 -9.81 -3.75 10.62
C ALA A 73 -11.03 -3.20 11.37
N TYR A 74 -12.10 -2.85 10.66
CA TYR A 74 -13.35 -2.41 11.26
C TYR A 74 -13.93 -3.48 12.18
N VAL A 75 -14.05 -4.73 11.69
CA VAL A 75 -14.53 -5.88 12.49
C VAL A 75 -13.67 -6.08 13.73
N ALA A 76 -12.34 -6.01 13.61
CA ALA A 76 -11.43 -6.13 14.75
C ALA A 76 -11.72 -5.06 15.82
N THR A 77 -12.02 -3.82 15.42
CA THR A 77 -12.26 -2.69 16.35
C THR A 77 -13.66 -2.63 16.96
N THR A 78 -14.54 -3.59 16.64
CA THR A 78 -15.91 -3.62 17.18
C THR A 78 -15.97 -4.02 18.65
N SER A 79 -14.98 -4.75 19.16
CA SER A 79 -14.85 -5.04 20.58
C SER A 79 -13.38 -5.16 21.00
N PRO A 80 -13.04 -4.81 22.26
CA PRO A 80 -11.70 -5.00 22.81
C PRO A 80 -11.21 -6.45 22.67
N ALA A 81 -12.07 -7.43 22.98
CA ALA A 81 -11.74 -8.84 22.88
C ALA A 81 -11.40 -9.29 21.44
N ARG A 82 -12.10 -8.75 20.41
CA ARG A 82 -11.79 -9.04 19.01
C ARG A 82 -10.48 -8.42 18.58
N TRP A 83 -10.27 -7.15 18.95
CA TRP A 83 -9.02 -6.45 18.68
C TRP A 83 -7.82 -7.18 19.28
N ASN A 84 -7.92 -7.58 20.55
CA ASN A 84 -6.87 -8.35 21.20
C ASN A 84 -6.62 -9.67 20.48
N ARG A 85 -7.67 -10.45 20.18
CA ARG A 85 -7.51 -11.75 19.51
C ARG A 85 -6.93 -11.66 18.09
N MET A 86 -7.28 -10.61 17.34
CA MET A 86 -6.96 -10.49 15.92
C MET A 86 -5.67 -9.70 15.65
N VAL A 87 -5.37 -8.69 16.48
CA VAL A 87 -4.31 -7.70 16.23
C VAL A 87 -3.22 -7.76 17.31
N GLU A 88 -3.54 -7.40 18.55
CA GLU A 88 -2.52 -7.20 19.60
C GLU A 88 -1.98 -8.51 20.20
N LYS A 89 -2.84 -9.52 20.36
CA LYS A 89 -2.53 -10.82 20.97
C LYS A 89 -1.88 -10.70 22.36
N GLN A 90 -2.28 -9.68 23.12
CA GLN A 90 -1.87 -9.47 24.52
C GLN A 90 -2.50 -10.54 25.43
N PRO A 91 -1.86 -10.83 26.58
CA PRO A 91 -2.43 -11.64 27.65
C PRO A 91 -3.83 -11.18 28.11
N ASP A 92 -4.67 -12.11 28.57
CA ASP A 92 -6.07 -11.83 28.95
C ASP A 92 -6.22 -10.90 30.18
N ASP A 93 -5.14 -10.70 30.95
CA ASP A 93 -5.11 -9.81 32.12
C ASP A 93 -4.79 -8.35 31.78
N GLU A 94 -4.37 -8.06 30.55
CA GLU A 94 -4.08 -6.70 30.08
C GLU A 94 -5.29 -6.11 29.33
N SER A 95 -5.71 -4.91 29.75
CA SER A 95 -6.83 -4.23 29.10
C SER A 95 -6.36 -3.54 27.82
N VAL A 96 -7.05 -3.81 26.71
CA VAL A 96 -6.83 -3.13 25.43
C VAL A 96 -7.01 -1.62 25.58
N ASP A 97 -6.05 -0.86 25.05
CA ASP A 97 -6.09 0.59 25.01
C ASP A 97 -7.27 1.10 24.15
N PRO A 98 -8.19 1.92 24.70
CA PRO A 98 -9.26 2.55 23.95
C PRO A 98 -8.78 3.38 22.75
N ASP A 99 -7.60 3.99 22.83
CA ASP A 99 -7.05 4.80 21.74
C ASP A 99 -6.57 3.92 20.57
N ALA A 100 -6.11 2.69 20.84
CA ALA A 100 -5.79 1.71 19.80
C ALA A 100 -7.03 1.34 18.98
N LEU A 101 -8.17 1.11 19.64
CA LEU A 101 -9.46 0.86 18.95
C LEU A 101 -9.89 2.05 18.10
N ARG A 102 -9.75 3.27 18.62
CA ARG A 102 -10.09 4.50 17.90
C ARG A 102 -9.19 4.70 16.68
N SER A 103 -7.88 4.51 16.84
CA SER A 103 -6.90 4.55 15.75
C SER A 103 -7.21 3.50 14.69
N GLY A 104 -7.50 2.26 15.10
CA GLY A 104 -7.88 1.18 14.19
C GLY A 104 -9.11 1.51 13.34
N ARG A 105 -10.13 2.18 13.91
CA ARG A 105 -11.32 2.62 13.17
C ARG A 105 -11.00 3.68 12.13
N TRP A 106 -10.13 4.63 12.48
CA TRP A 106 -9.67 5.65 11.53
C TRP A 106 -8.83 5.04 10.41
N GLN A 107 -7.96 4.08 10.72
CA GLN A 107 -7.20 3.32 9.72
C GLN A 107 -8.11 2.51 8.80
N ALA A 108 -9.14 1.85 9.35
CA ALA A 108 -10.16 1.16 8.56
C ALA A 108 -10.88 2.12 7.60
N LEU A 109 -11.27 3.31 8.08
CA LEU A 109 -11.91 4.32 7.24
C LEU A 109 -10.97 4.81 6.13
N VAL A 110 -9.71 5.11 6.44
CA VAL A 110 -8.71 5.51 5.43
C VAL A 110 -8.52 4.42 4.38
N ALA A 111 -8.39 3.15 4.78
CA ALA A 111 -8.25 2.05 3.84
C ALA A 111 -9.49 1.92 2.94
N ALA A 112 -10.69 2.08 3.50
CA ALA A 112 -11.93 2.06 2.71
C ALA A 112 -11.99 3.20 1.69
N LEU A 113 -11.69 4.43 2.13
CA LEU A 113 -11.65 5.60 1.26
C LEU A 113 -10.61 5.43 0.14
N ALA A 114 -9.41 4.96 0.47
CA ALA A 114 -8.36 4.72 -0.51
C ALA A 114 -8.78 3.66 -1.54
N GLY A 115 -9.42 2.59 -1.06
CA GLY A 115 -9.95 1.53 -1.92
C GLY A 115 -11.00 2.05 -2.89
N ILE A 116 -11.99 2.78 -2.38
CA ILE A 116 -13.04 3.41 -3.21
C ILE A 116 -12.41 4.34 -4.24
N MET A 117 -11.53 5.24 -3.82
CA MET A 117 -10.95 6.23 -4.73
C MET A 117 -10.11 5.60 -5.85
N ILE A 118 -9.34 4.54 -5.56
CA ILE A 118 -8.48 3.91 -6.57
C ILE A 118 -9.27 3.04 -7.56
N MET A 119 -10.39 2.43 -7.15
CA MET A 119 -11.23 1.62 -8.05
C MET A 119 -12.24 2.45 -8.83
N THR A 120 -12.60 3.65 -8.36
CA THR A 120 -13.71 4.41 -8.96
C THR A 120 -13.44 4.84 -10.41
N PRO A 121 -12.28 5.42 -10.78
CA PRO A 121 -12.02 5.84 -12.17
C PRO A 121 -12.18 4.73 -13.22
N PRO A 122 -11.55 3.54 -13.08
CA PRO A 122 -11.72 2.48 -14.06
C PRO A 122 -13.15 1.97 -14.12
N LEU A 123 -13.84 1.84 -12.97
CA LEU A 123 -15.25 1.44 -12.94
C LEU A 123 -16.16 2.50 -13.59
N ALA A 124 -15.92 3.79 -13.36
CA ALA A 124 -16.67 4.86 -13.99
C ALA A 124 -16.54 4.82 -15.52
N MET A 125 -15.35 4.50 -16.01
CA MET A 125 -15.10 4.40 -17.45
C MET A 125 -15.76 3.17 -18.08
N LEU A 126 -15.77 2.04 -17.37
CA LEU A 126 -16.49 0.84 -17.78
C LEU A 126 -18.00 1.03 -17.94
N ASN A 127 -18.59 1.91 -17.13
CA ASN A 127 -20.02 2.19 -17.18
C ASN A 127 -20.40 3.20 -18.29
N GLY A 128 -19.43 3.70 -19.07
CA GLY A 128 -19.69 4.58 -20.20
C GLY A 128 -20.38 5.90 -19.81
N PHE A 129 -20.14 6.41 -18.60
CA PHE A 129 -20.79 7.61 -18.12
C PHE A 129 -20.48 8.84 -18.98
N GLY A 130 -21.46 9.71 -19.16
CA GLY A 130 -21.28 10.98 -19.87
C GLY A 130 -20.38 11.96 -19.11
N THR A 131 -19.84 12.95 -19.83
CA THR A 131 -18.87 13.95 -19.31
C THR A 131 -19.34 14.67 -18.06
N GLN A 132 -20.63 15.00 -17.95
CA GLN A 132 -21.18 15.66 -16.76
C GLN A 132 -21.08 14.77 -15.52
N THR A 133 -21.44 13.48 -15.63
CA THR A 133 -21.34 12.51 -14.54
C THR A 133 -19.88 12.24 -14.18
N LEU A 134 -19.00 12.09 -15.16
CA LEU A 134 -17.56 11.94 -14.93
C LEU A 134 -16.97 13.16 -14.22
N GLY A 135 -17.41 14.38 -14.58
CA GLY A 135 -17.03 15.61 -13.88
C GLY A 135 -17.47 15.61 -12.42
N ALA A 136 -18.70 15.18 -12.13
CA ALA A 136 -19.19 15.05 -10.76
C ALA A 136 -18.41 14.00 -9.96
N ILE A 137 -18.08 12.85 -10.57
CA ILE A 137 -17.23 11.81 -9.96
C ILE A 137 -15.86 12.38 -9.64
N ALA A 138 -15.23 13.11 -10.57
CA ALA A 138 -13.92 13.71 -10.35
C ALA A 138 -13.93 14.70 -9.17
N VAL A 139 -14.92 15.59 -9.09
CA VAL A 139 -15.10 16.49 -7.95
C VAL A 139 -15.29 15.71 -6.64
N GLY A 140 -16.12 14.66 -6.65
CA GLY A 140 -16.29 13.78 -5.50
C GLY A 140 -14.99 13.13 -5.04
N LEU A 141 -14.17 12.62 -5.97
CA LEU A 141 -12.86 12.05 -5.67
C LEU A 141 -11.89 13.07 -5.07
N PHE A 142 -11.90 14.33 -5.55
CA PHE A 142 -11.09 15.39 -4.94
C PHE A 142 -11.53 15.72 -3.51
N VAL A 143 -12.84 15.74 -3.24
CA VAL A 143 -13.36 15.93 -1.88
C VAL A 143 -12.94 14.76 -0.97
N LEU A 144 -13.09 13.52 -1.44
CA LEU A 144 -12.65 12.34 -0.68
C LEU A 144 -11.15 12.35 -0.43
N LEU A 145 -10.35 12.80 -1.41
CA LEU A 145 -8.89 12.94 -1.25
C LEU A 145 -8.54 13.96 -0.16
N ALA A 146 -9.23 15.09 -0.11
CA ALA A 146 -9.05 16.10 0.94
C ALA A 146 -9.41 15.55 2.33
N VAL A 147 -10.55 14.84 2.44
CA VAL A 147 -10.99 14.19 3.68
C VAL A 147 -9.99 13.13 4.13
N GLN A 148 -9.56 12.25 3.23
CA GLN A 148 -8.58 11.21 3.54
C GLN A 148 -7.23 11.82 3.97
N SER A 149 -6.79 12.89 3.31
CA SER A 149 -5.54 13.59 3.66
C SER A 149 -5.60 14.20 5.05
N TRP A 150 -6.74 14.79 5.42
CA TRP A 150 -6.96 15.31 6.77
C TRP A 150 -6.95 14.19 7.82
N ILE A 151 -7.61 13.05 7.56
CA ILE A 151 -7.60 11.90 8.48
C ILE A 151 -6.17 11.34 8.63
N ASN A 152 -5.43 11.20 7.52
CA ASN A 152 -4.03 10.75 7.55
C ASN A 152 -3.14 11.70 8.36
N TRP A 153 -3.30 13.00 8.19
CA TRP A 153 -2.57 13.99 8.98
C TRP A 153 -2.90 13.87 10.48
N LYS A 154 -4.17 13.70 10.80
CA LYS A 154 -4.63 13.49 12.17
C LYS A 154 -4.03 12.20 12.77
N LEU A 155 -4.09 11.09 12.05
CA LEU A 155 -3.50 9.80 12.45
C LEU A 155 -1.99 9.92 12.69
N TRP A 156 -1.27 10.62 11.82
CA TRP A 156 0.16 10.85 12.00
C TRP A 156 0.48 11.69 13.24
N ARG A 157 -0.32 12.74 13.49
CA ARG A 157 -0.16 13.61 14.66
C ARG A 157 -0.47 12.88 15.96
N GLU A 158 -1.55 12.09 15.99
CA GLU A 158 -2.00 11.34 17.16
C GLU A 158 -1.24 10.02 17.36
N GLY A 159 -0.56 9.52 16.33
CA GLY A 159 0.23 8.30 16.39
C GLY A 159 1.46 8.42 17.29
N ASP A 160 1.87 7.29 17.85
CA ASP A 160 3.08 7.15 18.66
C ASP A 160 4.37 7.25 17.83
N GLU A 161 5.52 7.23 18.50
CA GLU A 161 6.82 7.32 17.85
C GLU A 161 7.07 6.14 16.89
N LEU A 162 6.58 4.95 17.24
CA LEU A 162 6.74 3.76 16.41
C LEU A 162 5.97 3.90 15.09
N THR A 163 4.70 4.31 15.15
CA THR A 163 3.85 4.55 13.98
C THR A 163 4.45 5.64 13.10
N ARG A 164 4.88 6.77 13.67
CA ARG A 164 5.54 7.84 12.91
C ARG A 164 6.83 7.35 12.24
N ALA A 165 7.62 6.54 12.93
CA ALA A 165 8.84 5.96 12.37
C ALA A 165 8.55 5.00 11.21
N VAL A 166 7.50 4.19 11.30
CA VAL A 166 7.06 3.29 10.23
C VAL A 166 6.59 4.07 9.01
N ILE A 167 5.79 5.12 9.20
CA ILE A 167 5.35 6.01 8.11
C ILE A 167 6.55 6.66 7.43
N ALA A 168 7.46 7.26 8.21
CA ALA A 168 8.64 7.93 7.67
C ALA A 168 9.56 6.97 6.89
N GLN A 169 9.77 5.76 7.41
CA GLN A 169 10.60 4.74 6.73
C GLN A 169 9.95 4.22 5.46
N THR A 170 8.64 3.96 5.50
CA THR A 170 7.88 3.55 4.32
C THR A 170 7.97 4.62 3.24
N GLY A 171 7.77 5.90 3.61
CA GLY A 171 7.91 7.03 2.70
C GLY A 171 9.31 7.15 2.11
N ALA A 172 10.36 7.06 2.94
CA ALA A 172 11.75 7.15 2.47
C ALA A 172 12.12 6.02 1.50
N VAL A 173 11.70 4.79 1.78
CA VAL A 173 11.95 3.64 0.89
C VAL A 173 11.17 3.81 -0.42
N CYS A 174 9.90 4.17 -0.36
CA CYS A 174 9.09 4.43 -1.56
C CYS A 174 9.68 5.55 -2.41
N PHE A 175 10.12 6.64 -1.78
CA PHE A 175 10.78 7.75 -2.46
C PHE A 175 11.98 7.26 -3.26
N TRP A 176 12.94 6.58 -2.64
CA TRP A 176 14.14 6.12 -3.35
C TRP A 176 13.85 5.11 -4.46
N VAL A 177 12.95 4.16 -4.19
CA VAL A 177 12.57 3.12 -5.15
C VAL A 177 11.87 3.71 -6.36
N LEU A 178 10.85 4.54 -6.13
CA LEU A 178 10.06 5.14 -7.19
C LEU A 178 10.85 6.21 -7.93
N GLN A 179 11.62 7.05 -7.23
CA GLN A 179 12.48 8.05 -7.87
C GLN A 179 13.44 7.41 -8.87
N LEU A 180 14.16 6.35 -8.46
CA LEU A 180 15.12 5.66 -9.33
C LEU A 180 14.40 4.92 -10.48
N GLY A 181 13.32 4.20 -10.17
CA GLY A 181 12.55 3.46 -11.17
C GLY A 181 11.92 4.38 -12.22
N LEU A 182 11.27 5.47 -11.78
CA LEU A 182 10.65 6.45 -12.67
C LEU A 182 11.69 7.23 -13.47
N PHE A 183 12.85 7.56 -12.90
CA PHE A 183 13.92 8.22 -13.64
C PHE A 183 14.51 7.31 -14.74
N ALA A 184 14.76 6.04 -14.41
CA ALA A 184 15.20 5.04 -15.39
C ALA A 184 14.17 4.88 -16.51
N TRP A 185 12.88 4.74 -16.17
CA TRP A 185 11.78 4.66 -17.12
C TRP A 185 11.70 5.92 -18.00
N ALA A 186 11.71 7.10 -17.40
CA ALA A 186 11.68 8.38 -18.12
C ALA A 186 12.87 8.54 -19.07
N THR A 187 14.05 8.03 -18.70
CA THR A 187 15.24 8.08 -19.57
C THR A 187 15.04 7.20 -20.80
N ILE A 188 14.58 5.96 -20.63
CA ILE A 188 14.37 5.05 -21.77
C ILE A 188 13.23 5.49 -22.69
N THR A 189 12.15 6.08 -22.14
CA THR A 189 11.07 6.64 -22.96
C THR A 189 11.54 7.89 -23.70
N LYS A 190 12.34 8.76 -23.05
CA LYS A 190 12.91 9.94 -23.69
C LYS A 190 13.85 9.59 -24.85
N LEU A 191 14.61 8.51 -24.71
CA LEU A 191 15.48 7.94 -25.75
C LEU A 191 14.74 7.09 -26.78
N LYS A 192 13.40 6.98 -26.69
CA LYS A 192 12.52 6.24 -27.61
C LYS A 192 12.76 4.72 -27.63
N PHE A 193 13.27 4.16 -26.53
CA PHE A 193 13.38 2.70 -26.34
C PHE A 193 12.14 2.07 -25.69
N ALA A 194 11.25 2.86 -25.09
CA ALA A 194 9.99 2.41 -24.51
C ALA A 194 8.85 3.39 -24.82
N SER A 195 7.60 2.93 -24.73
CA SER A 195 6.41 3.76 -24.92
C SER A 195 6.13 4.65 -23.72
N ASP A 196 5.51 5.80 -23.97
CA ASP A 196 5.03 6.68 -22.89
C ASP A 196 3.98 5.96 -22.04
N THR A 197 3.92 6.32 -20.77
CA THR A 197 3.00 5.74 -19.78
C THR A 197 2.10 6.84 -19.26
N ASP A 198 0.80 6.56 -19.19
CA ASP A 198 -0.18 7.52 -18.70
C ASP A 198 -0.06 7.71 -17.16
N SER A 199 -0.59 8.83 -16.67
CA SER A 199 -0.52 9.18 -15.26
C SER A 199 -1.23 8.19 -14.33
N TRP A 200 -2.28 7.52 -14.83
CA TRP A 200 -3.05 6.55 -14.04
C TRP A 200 -2.26 5.26 -13.81
N SER A 201 -1.55 4.78 -14.83
CA SER A 201 -0.60 3.68 -14.73
C SER A 201 0.51 3.99 -13.71
N LEU A 202 1.09 5.20 -13.74
CA LEU A 202 2.10 5.61 -12.76
C LEU A 202 1.55 5.67 -11.33
N MET A 203 0.33 6.19 -11.16
CA MET A 203 -0.33 6.25 -9.85
C MET A 203 -0.60 4.84 -9.29
N THR A 204 -1.03 3.91 -10.15
CA THR A 204 -1.29 2.51 -9.77
C THR A 204 0.01 1.81 -9.33
N VAL A 205 1.11 2.02 -10.05
CA VAL A 205 2.43 1.51 -9.67
C VAL A 205 2.90 2.10 -8.34
N LEU A 206 2.73 3.41 -8.15
CA LEU A 206 3.07 4.08 -6.89
C LEU A 206 2.30 3.48 -5.71
N MET A 207 0.99 3.26 -5.86
CA MET A 207 0.18 2.65 -4.80
C MET A 207 0.58 1.20 -4.52
N GLY A 208 0.81 0.40 -5.56
CA GLY A 208 1.26 -0.98 -5.41
C GLY A 208 2.60 -1.08 -4.66
N ALA A 209 3.57 -0.25 -5.06
CA ALA A 209 4.86 -0.18 -4.38
C ALA A 209 4.71 0.27 -2.92
N TYR A 210 3.89 1.29 -2.66
CA TYR A 210 3.61 1.79 -1.31
C TYR A 210 3.05 0.70 -0.40
N LEU A 211 2.05 -0.06 -0.87
CA LEU A 211 1.44 -1.13 -0.07
C LEU A 211 2.43 -2.24 0.26
N ILE A 212 3.23 -2.68 -0.72
CA ILE A 212 4.26 -3.71 -0.50
C ILE A 212 5.28 -3.23 0.55
N VAL A 213 5.81 -2.01 0.39
CA VAL A 213 6.79 -1.45 1.31
C VAL A 213 6.19 -1.26 2.70
N SER A 214 4.96 -0.75 2.79
CA SER A 214 4.26 -0.53 4.06
C SER A 214 4.10 -1.82 4.85
N VAL A 215 3.67 -2.91 4.21
CA VAL A 215 3.56 -4.24 4.85
C VAL A 215 4.93 -4.71 5.33
N VAL A 216 5.95 -4.66 4.46
CA VAL A 216 7.31 -5.12 4.81
C VAL A 216 7.89 -4.36 5.99
N ILE A 217 7.74 -3.03 6.03
CA ILE A 217 8.26 -2.21 7.14
C ILE A 217 7.47 -2.47 8.43
N SER A 218 6.14 -2.57 8.34
CA SER A 218 5.26 -2.81 9.48
C SER A 218 5.56 -4.17 10.15
N THR A 219 5.69 -5.25 9.36
CA THR A 219 6.08 -6.57 9.88
C THR A 219 7.47 -6.53 10.53
N ARG A 220 8.45 -5.84 9.93
CA ARG A 220 9.81 -5.75 10.48
C ARG A 220 9.89 -4.98 11.79
N ARG A 221 8.95 -4.07 12.02
CA ARG A 221 8.88 -3.23 13.23
C ARG A 221 8.00 -3.85 14.32
N GLY A 222 7.45 -5.04 14.08
CA GLY A 222 6.62 -5.75 15.06
C GLY A 222 5.19 -5.22 15.16
N LEU A 223 4.76 -4.35 14.24
CA LEU A 223 3.36 -3.88 14.21
C LEU A 223 2.39 -4.95 13.71
N VAL A 224 2.89 -5.93 12.96
CA VAL A 224 2.08 -7.04 12.45
C VAL A 224 2.74 -8.34 12.88
N ASN A 225 2.12 -9.04 13.83
CA ASN A 225 2.50 -10.37 14.27
C ASN A 225 1.97 -11.41 13.27
N VAL A 226 2.68 -11.59 12.14
CA VAL A 226 2.48 -12.69 11.18
C VAL A 226 3.13 -13.95 11.72
#